data_AF-A0A957NGW2-F1
#
_entry.id   AF-A0A957NGW2-F1
#
_cell.length_a   1.000
_cell.length_b   1.000
_cell.length_c   1.000
_cell.angle_alpha   90.00
_cell.angle_beta   90.00
_cell.angle_gamma   90.00
#
_symmetry.space_group_name_H-M   'P 1'
#
loop_
_entity.id
_entity.type
_entity.pdbx_description
1 polymer ?
#
loop_
_entity_poly.entity_id
_entity_poly.type
_entity_poly.pdbx_seq_one_letter_code
_entity_poly.pdbx_strand_id
1 'polypeptide(L)'
;MEISLLRALAHQQQGNATGALDALTQAVTLAEPEEVGRLFLDEGEPLRTLLTRLRRERTDVAPEYVTELQVALGDTAAPAPVRRSVVEPFL
;
A
#
# COMPACT_ATOMS: atom_id res chain seq x y z
N MET A 1 -6.61 -5.58 -7.41
CA MET A 1 -5.78 -5.20 -6.25
C MET A 1 -4.95 -3.94 -6.51
N GLU A 2 -4.04 -3.92 -7.49
CA GLU A 2 -3.15 -2.78 -7.79
C GLU A 2 -3.88 -1.44 -7.99
N ILE A 3 -4.95 -1.42 -8.77
CA ILE A 3 -5.79 -0.21 -8.96
C ILE A 3 -6.39 0.28 -7.62
N SER A 4 -6.75 -0.64 -6.72
CA SER A 4 -7.33 -0.30 -5.42
C SER A 4 -6.28 0.31 -4.49
N LEU A 5 -5.04 -0.18 -4.52
CA LEU A 5 -3.91 0.39 -3.79
C LEU A 5 -3.59 1.81 -4.28
N LEU A 6 -3.46 2.01 -5.59
CA LEU A 6 -3.21 3.33 -6.18
C LEU A 6 -4.33 4.33 -5.87
N ARG A 7 -5.59 3.87 -5.86
CA ARG A 7 -6.74 4.70 -5.44
C ARG A 7 -6.69 5.07 -3.96
N ALA A 8 -6.27 4.15 -3.10
CA ALA A 8 -6.11 4.43 -1.68
C ALA A 8 -5.09 5.56 -1.45
N LEU A 9 -3.96 5.49 -2.15
CA LEU A 9 -2.90 6.51 -2.10
C LEU A 9 -3.36 7.84 -2.70
N ALA A 10 -4.08 7.82 -3.83
CA ALA A 10 -4.65 9.03 -4.42
C ALA A 10 -5.63 9.72 -3.46
N HIS A 11 -6.50 8.96 -2.79
CA HIS A 11 -7.43 9.49 -1.79
C HIS A 11 -6.71 10.03 -0.55
N GLN A 12 -5.64 9.38 -0.09
CA GLN A 12 -4.78 9.87 0.99
C GLN A 12 -4.19 11.25 0.64
N GLN A 13 -3.64 11.40 -0.56
CA GLN A 13 -3.06 12.66 -1.04
C GLN A 13 -4.11 13.77 -1.21
N GLN A 14 -5.36 13.41 -1.48
CA GLN A 14 -6.49 14.33 -1.56
C GLN A 14 -7.12 14.65 -0.18
N GLY A 15 -6.62 14.05 0.90
CA GLY A 15 -7.19 14.20 2.25
C GLY A 15 -8.52 13.44 2.45
N ASN A 16 -8.94 12.61 1.49
CA ASN A 16 -10.13 11.79 1.59
C ASN A 16 -9.85 10.50 2.38
N ALA A 17 -9.85 10.63 3.70
CA ALA A 17 -9.59 9.54 4.63
C ALA A 17 -10.49 8.31 4.40
N THR A 18 -11.79 8.51 4.23
CA THR A 18 -12.76 7.42 4.09
C THR A 18 -12.53 6.66 2.78
N GLY A 19 -12.38 7.39 1.67
CA GLY A 19 -12.10 6.77 0.37
C GLY A 19 -10.76 6.01 0.35
N ALA A 20 -9.77 6.50 1.10
CA ALA A 20 -8.49 5.82 1.21
C ALA A 20 -8.60 4.48 1.95
N LEU A 21 -9.36 4.43 3.05
CA LEU A 21 -9.58 3.20 3.82
C LEU A 21 -10.44 2.18 3.08
N ASP A 22 -11.48 2.61 2.37
CA ASP A 22 -12.34 1.70 1.60
C ASP A 22 -11.57 1.05 0.45
N ALA A 23 -10.77 1.84 -0.27
CA ALA A 23 -9.94 1.35 -1.36
C ALA A 23 -8.83 0.41 -0.84
N LEU A 24 -8.23 0.72 0.31
CA LEU A 24 -7.22 -0.14 0.94
C LEU A 24 -7.83 -1.44 1.45
N THR A 25 -9.02 -1.41 2.04
CA THR A 25 -9.75 -2.61 2.47
C THR A 25 -9.95 -3.56 1.29
N GLN A 26 -10.43 -3.05 0.16
CA GLN A 26 -10.56 -3.84 -1.06
C GLN A 26 -9.22 -4.39 -1.57
N ALA A 27 -8.15 -3.61 -1.47
CA ALA A 27 -6.83 -4.07 -1.88
C ALA A 27 -6.35 -5.25 -1.01
N VAL A 28 -6.49 -5.15 0.31
CA VAL A 28 -6.08 -6.18 1.27
C VAL A 28 -6.96 -7.44 1.17
N THR A 29 -8.27 -7.30 0.95
CA THR A 29 -9.18 -8.45 0.79
C THR A 29 -8.96 -9.23 -0.51
N LEU A 30 -8.54 -8.55 -1.58
CA LEU A 30 -8.28 -9.17 -2.89
C LEU A 30 -6.84 -9.65 -3.08
N ALA A 31 -5.97 -9.35 -2.12
CA ALA A 31 -4.57 -9.72 -2.18
C ALA A 31 -4.39 -11.17 -1.72
N GLU A 32 -3.74 -11.99 -2.55
CA GLU A 32 -3.17 -13.24 -2.09
C GLU A 32 -1.77 -12.98 -1.49
N PRO A 33 -1.39 -13.62 -0.37
CA PRO A 33 -0.14 -13.33 0.31
C PRO A 33 1.13 -13.57 -0.51
N GLU A 34 1.10 -14.44 -1.53
CA GLU A 34 2.30 -14.87 -2.27
C GLU A 34 2.76 -13.91 -3.38
N GLU A 35 1.85 -13.27 -4.13
CA GLU A 35 2.22 -12.41 -5.28
C GLU A 35 2.33 -10.92 -4.92
N VAL A 36 1.86 -10.55 -3.73
CA VAL A 36 1.44 -9.17 -3.47
C VAL A 36 2.46 -8.35 -2.70
N GLY A 37 3.28 -9.00 -1.87
CA GLY A 37 4.23 -8.31 -1.00
C GLY A 37 5.07 -7.25 -1.72
N ARG A 38 5.54 -7.52 -2.95
CA ARG A 38 6.42 -6.59 -3.68
C ARG A 38 5.74 -5.27 -4.04
N LEU A 39 4.47 -5.30 -4.47
CA LEU A 39 3.75 -4.10 -4.91
C LEU A 39 3.44 -3.15 -3.73
N PHE A 40 3.23 -3.71 -2.54
CA PHE A 40 3.01 -2.94 -1.32
C PHE A 40 4.33 -2.41 -0.74
N LEU A 41 5.45 -3.11 -0.94
CA LEU A 41 6.74 -2.69 -0.40
C LEU A 41 7.34 -1.48 -1.12
N ASP A 42 7.01 -1.28 -2.40
CA ASP A 42 7.52 -0.15 -3.20
C ASP A 42 6.93 1.22 -2.78
N GLU A 43 5.73 1.24 -2.18
CA GLU A 43 5.03 2.48 -1.81
C GLU A 43 5.54 3.11 -0.50
N GLY A 44 6.15 2.33 0.40
CA GLY A 44 6.82 2.86 1.59
C GLY A 44 5.92 3.58 2.61
N GLU A 45 6.31 4.78 3.06
CA GLU A 45 5.73 5.49 4.22
C GLU A 45 4.22 5.84 4.11
N PRO A 46 3.71 6.32 2.95
CA PRO A 46 2.27 6.57 2.76
C PRO A 46 1.40 5.34 3.04
N LEU A 47 1.87 4.17 2.61
CA LEU A 47 1.15 2.92 2.83
C LEU A 47 1.24 2.45 4.30
N ARG A 48 2.37 2.65 4.99
CA ARG A 48 2.47 2.36 6.44
C ARG A 48 1.45 3.14 7.25
N THR A 49 1.29 4.42 6.92
CA THR A 49 0.32 5.30 7.57
C THR A 49 -1.10 4.76 7.36
N LEU A 50 -1.40 4.33 6.13
CA LEU A 50 -2.68 3.76 5.76
C LEU A 50 -2.97 2.41 6.42
N LEU A 51 -2.01 1.48 6.46
CA LEU A 51 -2.15 0.18 7.13
C LEU A 51 -2.32 0.35 8.65
N THR A 52 -1.61 1.30 9.25
CA THR A 52 -1.76 1.63 10.68
C THR A 52 -3.16 2.14 10.98
N ARG A 53 -3.71 2.97 10.09
CA ARG A 53 -5.06 3.51 10.21
C ARG A 53 -6.12 2.43 10.01
N LEU A 54 -5.95 1.57 9.00
CA LEU A 54 -6.83 0.42 8.74
C LEU A 54 -6.91 -0.49 9.98
N ARG A 55 -5.78 -0.88 10.56
CA ARG A 55 -5.76 -1.73 11.76
C ARG A 55 -6.45 -1.10 12.96
N ARG A 56 -6.50 0.23 13.06
CA ARG A 56 -7.18 0.95 14.16
C ARG A 56 -8.68 1.11 13.91
N GLU A 57 -9.09 1.31 12.66
CA GLU A 57 -10.48 1.67 12.31
C GLU A 57 -11.29 0.49 11.77
N ARG A 58 -10.63 -0.59 11.32
CA ARG A 58 -11.21 -1.79 10.69
C ARG A 58 -10.45 -3.03 11.19
N THR A 59 -10.66 -3.38 12.45
CA THR A 59 -9.96 -4.50 13.12
C THR A 59 -10.35 -5.87 12.58
N ASP A 60 -11.46 -5.96 11.85
CA ASP A 60 -12.03 -7.17 11.26
C ASP A 60 -11.43 -7.52 9.87
N VAL A 61 -10.69 -6.59 9.26
CA VAL A 61 -10.14 -6.76 7.91
C VAL A 61 -8.76 -7.43 7.98
N ALA A 62 -8.72 -8.72 7.63
CA ALA A 62 -7.51 -9.54 7.43
C ALA A 62 -6.35 -9.20 8.40
N PRO A 63 -6.57 -9.33 9.72
CA PRO A 63 -5.67 -8.76 10.73
C PRO A 63 -4.26 -9.37 10.71
N GLU A 64 -4.14 -10.67 10.45
CA GLU A 64 -2.84 -11.35 10.28
C GLU A 64 -2.10 -10.79 9.07
N TYR A 65 -2.77 -10.65 7.93
CA TYR A 65 -2.17 -10.17 6.69
C TYR A 65 -1.79 -8.69 6.75
N VAL A 66 -2.61 -7.84 7.38
CA VAL A 66 -2.25 -6.43 7.65
C VAL A 66 -1.01 -6.34 8.55
N THR A 67 -0.86 -7.26 9.51
CA THR A 67 0.31 -7.32 10.39
C THR A 67 1.56 -7.75 9.63
N GLU A 68 1.46 -8.76 8.78
CA GLU A 68 2.54 -9.21 7.89
C GLU A 68 3.03 -8.09 6.97
N LEU A 69 2.10 -7.35 6.33
CA LEU A 69 2.45 -6.20 5.51
C LEU A 69 3.18 -5.12 6.31
N GLN A 70 2.75 -4.81 7.54
CA GLN A 70 3.43 -3.83 8.39
C GLN A 70 4.84 -4.26 8.80
N VAL A 71 5.04 -5.55 9.10
CA VAL A 71 6.37 -6.11 9.41
C VAL A 71 7.25 -6.07 8.18
N ALA A 72 6.76 -6.52 7.03
CA ALA A 72 7.50 -6.51 5.77
C ALA A 72 7.90 -5.09 5.36
N LEU A 73 7.00 -4.11 5.49
CA LEU A 73 7.38 -2.70 5.33
C LEU A 73 8.44 -2.32 6.37
N GLY A 74 8.27 -2.68 7.66
CA GLY A 74 9.21 -2.43 8.77
C GLY A 74 10.65 -2.84 8.48
N ASP A 75 10.83 -4.04 7.94
CA ASP A 75 12.14 -4.61 7.59
C ASP A 75 12.77 -3.98 6.33
N THR A 76 11.98 -3.25 5.52
CA THR A 76 12.46 -2.56 4.30
C THR A 76 13.03 -1.16 4.59
N ALA A 77 13.55 -0.92 5.80
CA ALA A 77 14.19 0.34 6.17
C ALA A 77 15.67 0.41 5.71
N ALA A 78 15.92 0.33 4.40
CA ALA A 78 16.97 1.03 3.62
C ALA A 78 17.21 0.39 2.22
N PRO A 79 17.48 1.13 1.13
CA PRO A 79 17.23 2.57 0.85
C PRO A 79 16.31 2.81 -0.36
N ALA A 80 15.63 3.96 -0.39
CA ALA A 80 15.12 4.58 -1.63
C ALA A 80 16.26 5.40 -2.31
N PRO A 81 16.17 5.82 -3.59
CA PRO A 81 15.21 5.50 -4.65
C PRO A 81 15.89 4.99 -5.95
N VAL A 82 15.29 4.04 -6.67
CA VAL A 82 15.55 3.95 -8.13
C VAL A 82 14.53 4.81 -8.83
N ARG A 83 14.92 6.07 -9.10
CA ARG A 83 14.26 6.87 -10.13
C ARG A 83 14.43 6.17 -11.47
N ARG A 84 13.48 5.32 -11.87
CA ARG A 84 13.40 4.92 -13.28
C ARG A 84 12.61 5.97 -14.03
N SER A 85 13.29 7.08 -14.31
CA SER A 85 12.94 7.93 -15.43
C SER A 85 13.21 7.10 -16.69
N VAL A 86 12.17 6.49 -17.25
CA VAL A 86 12.20 6.05 -18.64
C VAL A 86 11.57 7.19 -19.44
N VAL A 87 12.39 8.19 -19.75
CA VAL A 87 12.17 8.98 -20.97
C VAL A 87 12.83 8.15 -22.06
N GLU A 88 12.06 7.34 -22.77
CA GLU A 88 12.51 6.75 -24.03
C GLU A 88 12.24 7.77 -25.15
N PRO A 89 13.27 8.32 -25.81
CA PRO A 89 13.08 9.11 -27.01
C PRO A 89 12.70 8.20 -28.17
N PHE A 90 11.63 8.57 -28.88
CA PHE A 90 11.27 8.02 -30.17
C PHE A 90 12.45 8.13 -31.14
N LEU A 91 12.88 7.01 -31.70
CA LEU A 91 13.61 6.94 -32.96
C LEU A 91 12.72 6.24 -33.99
#